data_AF-A0A9D7XG30-F1
#
_entry.id   AF-A0A9D7XG30-F1
#
_cell.length_a   1.000
_cell.length_b   1.000
_cell.length_c   1.000
_cell.angle_alpha   90.00
_cell.angle_beta   90.00
_cell.angle_gamma   90.00
#
_symmetry.space_group_name_H-M   'P 1'
#
loop_
_entity.id
_entity.type
_entity.pdbx_description
1 polymer ?
#
loop_
_entity_poly.entity_id
_entity_poly.type
_entity_poly.pdbx_seq_one_letter_code
_entity_poly.pdbx_strand_id
1 'polypeptide(L)'
;MASNIKKFALLLDFQVNKFTKLRSFIMGKMYLGDVHFYPGTVPLRVTEIPETFHTITENLPYPRYTISTFLTQYNYAISLNPWLKMVPCILSHCSIIELNHVWYLMDDNKDLLPLKTHGDSLWSLLAWSSNPNTLFLGEFNNNQFHILSVYSDNLMIKI
;
A
#
# COMPACT_ATOMS: atom_id res chain seq x y z
N MET A 1 -1.84 -1.74 27.05
CA MET A 1 -0.54 -2.01 26.39
C MET A 1 -0.73 -1.80 24.91
N ALA A 2 -0.20 -0.70 24.36
CA ALA A 2 -0.24 -0.44 22.91
C ALA A 2 0.60 -1.50 22.20
N SER A 3 -0.05 -2.44 21.53
CA SER A 3 0.62 -3.44 20.71
C SER A 3 1.22 -2.71 19.50
N ASN A 4 2.53 -2.86 19.26
CA ASN A 4 3.22 -2.36 18.07
C ASN A 4 2.77 -3.18 16.84
N ILE A 5 1.52 -2.97 16.43
CA ILE A 5 0.89 -3.70 15.33
C ILE A 5 1.32 -3.04 14.02
N LYS A 6 2.25 -3.68 13.31
CA LYS A 6 2.66 -3.30 11.97
C LYS A 6 1.66 -3.84 10.93
N LYS A 7 0.46 -3.26 10.89
CA LYS A 7 -0.60 -3.63 9.93
C LYS A 7 -0.93 -2.48 9.00
N PHE A 8 -1.30 -2.82 7.77
CA PHE A 8 -1.94 -1.87 6.88
C PHE A 8 -3.40 -1.68 7.26
N ALA A 9 -3.90 -0.48 7.00
CA ALA A 9 -5.29 -0.11 7.23
C ALA A 9 -5.75 0.93 6.21
N LEU A 10 -7.06 1.01 6.05
CA LEU A 10 -7.78 2.01 5.29
C LEU A 10 -8.43 2.96 6.27
N LEU A 11 -8.08 4.24 6.15
CA LEU A 11 -8.75 5.29 6.90
C LEU A 11 -10.17 5.47 6.37
N LEU A 12 -11.14 5.35 7.29
CA LEU A 12 -12.51 5.72 7.03
C LEU A 12 -12.65 7.23 7.18
N ASP A 13 -12.70 7.91 6.05
CA ASP A 13 -13.05 9.33 6.00
C ASP A 13 -14.43 9.47 5.35
N PHE A 14 -15.46 9.66 6.17
CA PHE A 14 -16.83 9.88 5.71
C PHE A 14 -17.47 11.02 6.50
N GLN A 15 -18.32 11.81 5.83
CA GLN A 15 -19.06 12.90 6.44
C GLN A 15 -20.53 12.55 6.52
N VAL A 16 -21.11 12.56 7.71
CA VAL A 16 -22.55 12.40 7.94
C VAL A 16 -23.04 13.60 8.74
N ASN A 17 -23.91 14.41 8.14
CA ASN A 17 -24.58 15.58 8.75
C ASN A 17 -23.68 16.66 9.39
N LYS A 18 -22.36 16.63 9.17
CA LYS A 18 -21.41 17.68 9.56
C LYS A 18 -20.35 17.85 8.48
N PHE A 19 -20.11 19.09 8.08
CA PHE A 19 -18.95 19.49 7.28
C PHE A 19 -17.73 19.63 8.19
N THR A 20 -17.12 18.52 8.54
CA THR A 20 -15.79 18.53 9.15
C THR A 20 -14.75 18.78 8.04
N LYS A 21 -13.68 19.52 8.35
CA LYS A 21 -12.58 19.73 7.41
C LYS A 21 -12.05 18.37 6.95
N LEU A 22 -12.04 18.14 5.62
CA LEU A 22 -11.39 16.97 5.04
C LEU A 22 -9.94 16.93 5.52
N ARG A 23 -9.53 15.79 6.08
CA ARG A 23 -8.18 15.65 6.62
C ARG A 23 -7.21 15.53 5.46
N SER A 24 -6.21 16.42 5.41
CA SER A 24 -5.13 16.35 4.43
C SER A 24 -3.88 15.75 5.05
N PHE A 25 -3.42 14.61 4.54
CA PHE A 25 -2.13 14.05 4.88
C PHE A 25 -1.03 14.71 4.07
N ILE A 26 0.07 15.05 4.72
CA ILE A 26 1.26 15.54 4.04
C ILE A 26 2.04 14.32 3.57
N MET A 27 2.28 14.25 2.27
CA MET A 27 3.06 13.17 1.66
C MET A 27 4.46 13.10 2.27
N GLY A 28 4.96 11.88 2.49
CA GLY A 28 6.29 11.70 3.09
C GLY A 28 6.37 11.95 4.61
N LYS A 29 5.24 11.99 5.32
CA LYS A 29 5.18 12.15 6.79
C LYS A 29 4.66 10.90 7.49
N MET A 30 5.14 10.68 8.71
CA MET A 30 4.69 9.64 9.62
C MET A 30 3.99 10.28 10.82
N TYR A 31 2.78 9.82 11.13
CA TYR A 31 1.94 10.36 12.20
C TYR A 31 2.10 9.51 13.46
N LEU A 32 2.27 10.15 14.62
CA LEU A 32 2.54 9.47 15.89
C LEU A 32 1.33 9.49 16.82
N GLY A 33 0.90 8.32 17.26
CA GLY A 33 -0.11 8.12 18.28
C GLY A 33 -1.03 6.93 18.00
N ASP A 34 -2.15 6.87 18.70
CA ASP A 34 -3.01 5.68 18.72
C ASP A 34 -3.90 5.59 17.48
N VAL A 35 -4.05 4.36 16.98
CA VAL A 35 -4.91 4.03 15.85
C VAL A 35 -5.94 3.01 16.29
N HIS A 36 -7.21 3.35 16.13
CA HIS A 36 -8.33 2.48 16.49
C HIS A 36 -8.82 1.69 15.28
N PHE A 37 -8.67 0.36 15.34
CA PHE A 37 -9.18 -0.54 14.32
C PHE A 37 -10.65 -0.88 14.58
N TYR A 38 -11.47 -0.78 13.53
CA TYR A 38 -12.85 -1.22 13.58
C TYR A 38 -12.91 -2.75 13.72
N PRO A 39 -13.78 -3.30 14.59
CA PRO A 39 -13.90 -4.74 14.76
C PRO A 39 -14.38 -5.42 13.46
N GLY A 40 -13.76 -6.55 13.12
CA GLY A 40 -14.11 -7.33 11.93
C GLY A 40 -13.24 -8.57 11.78
N THR A 41 -13.64 -9.49 10.90
CA THR A 41 -12.89 -10.74 10.63
C THR A 41 -11.50 -10.46 10.04
N VAL A 42 -11.37 -9.38 9.28
CA VAL A 42 -10.09 -8.84 8.80
C VAL A 42 -10.01 -7.36 9.18
N PRO A 43 -9.21 -6.97 10.19
CA PRO A 43 -9.17 -5.60 10.71
C PRO A 43 -8.37 -4.69 9.78
N LEU A 44 -9.04 -4.15 8.76
CA LEU A 44 -8.45 -3.24 7.76
C LEU A 44 -8.98 -1.81 7.84
N ARG A 45 -9.87 -1.48 8.76
CA ARG A 45 -10.51 -0.15 8.81
C ARG A 45 -10.11 0.58 10.08
N VAL A 46 -9.77 1.85 9.95
CA VAL A 46 -9.41 2.74 11.07
C VAL A 46 -10.16 4.06 10.97
N THR A 47 -10.48 4.70 12.09
CA THR A 47 -11.27 5.95 12.12
C THR A 47 -10.48 7.15 12.65
N GLU A 48 -9.53 6.90 13.55
CA GLU A 48 -8.80 7.95 14.26
C GLU A 48 -7.31 7.83 13.96
N ILE A 49 -6.73 8.95 13.54
CA ILE A 49 -5.29 9.10 13.35
C ILE A 49 -4.86 10.37 14.10
N PRO A 50 -3.70 10.38 14.76
CA PRO A 50 -3.13 11.56 15.42
C PRO A 50 -2.86 12.71 14.44
N GLU A 51 -2.78 13.95 14.95
CA GLU A 51 -2.43 15.14 14.15
C GLU A 51 -0.93 15.42 14.11
N THR A 52 -0.19 14.94 15.11
CA THR A 52 1.25 15.14 15.23
C THR A 52 2.01 14.20 14.30
N PHE A 53 2.98 14.74 13.56
CA PHE A 53 3.77 13.97 12.60
C PHE A 53 5.26 14.35 12.63
N HIS A 54 6.08 13.44 12.11
CA HIS A 54 7.48 13.67 11.79
C HIS A 54 7.76 13.28 10.33
N THR A 55 8.90 13.71 9.77
CA THR A 55 9.33 13.27 8.44
C THR A 55 9.67 11.79 8.48
N ILE A 56 9.31 11.04 7.42
CA ILE A 56 9.74 9.64 7.28
C ILE A 56 11.27 9.61 7.33
N THR A 57 11.81 8.87 8.29
CA THR A 57 13.24 8.58 8.37
C THR A 57 13.58 7.39 7.49
N GLU A 58 14.88 7.14 7.32
CA GLU A 58 15.37 5.91 6.72
C GLU A 58 14.72 4.70 7.41
N ASN A 59 14.17 3.79 6.60
CA ASN A 59 13.38 2.61 6.98
C ASN A 59 11.92 2.87 7.38
N LEU A 60 11.03 2.77 6.39
CA LEU A 60 9.60 2.54 6.64
C LEU A 60 9.42 1.31 7.55
N PRO A 61 8.83 1.45 8.76
CA PRO A 61 8.74 0.36 9.74
C PRO A 61 7.61 -0.64 9.43
N TYR A 62 7.16 -0.70 8.18
CA TYR A 62 6.04 -1.49 7.71
C TYR A 62 6.51 -2.81 7.09
N PRO A 63 5.69 -3.88 7.17
CA PRO A 63 6.04 -5.15 6.55
C PRO A 63 6.13 -4.98 5.04
N ARG A 64 7.23 -5.46 4.48
CA ARG A 64 7.48 -5.55 3.05
C ARG A 64 7.30 -7.01 2.65
N TYR A 65 6.67 -7.24 1.51
CA TYR A 65 6.35 -8.57 1.05
C TYR A 65 7.02 -8.85 -0.31
N THR A 66 7.40 -10.10 -0.51
CA THR A 66 7.51 -10.68 -1.86
C THR A 66 6.11 -10.93 -2.40
N ILE A 67 5.97 -11.16 -3.70
CA ILE A 67 4.65 -11.39 -4.31
C ILE A 67 3.99 -12.63 -3.72
N SER A 68 4.71 -13.75 -3.62
CA SER A 68 4.18 -14.99 -3.05
C SER A 68 3.74 -14.86 -1.58
N THR A 69 4.54 -14.19 -0.75
CA THR A 69 4.17 -13.99 0.68
C THR A 69 2.95 -13.09 0.82
N PHE A 70 2.84 -12.04 -0.01
CA PHE A 70 1.66 -11.21 -0.09
C PHE A 70 0.42 -12.00 -0.52
N LEU A 71 0.50 -12.79 -1.60
CA LEU A 71 -0.62 -13.57 -2.11
C LEU A 71 -1.10 -14.62 -1.10
N THR A 72 -0.20 -15.19 -0.31
CA THR A 72 -0.57 -16.10 0.80
C THR A 72 -1.41 -15.37 1.86
N GLN A 73 -0.99 -14.16 2.27
CA GLN A 73 -1.75 -13.34 3.22
C GLN A 73 -3.09 -12.88 2.64
N TYR A 74 -3.11 -12.51 1.35
CA TYR A 74 -4.32 -12.14 0.63
C TYR A 74 -5.33 -13.30 0.60
N ASN A 75 -4.90 -14.51 0.23
CA ASN A 75 -5.77 -15.69 0.18
C ASN A 75 -6.34 -16.03 1.56
N TYR A 76 -5.54 -15.89 2.62
CA TYR A 76 -6.03 -16.03 3.98
C TYR A 76 -7.05 -14.95 4.35
N ALA A 77 -6.82 -13.69 3.99
CA ALA A 77 -7.77 -12.61 4.25
C ALA A 77 -9.11 -12.83 3.52
N ILE A 78 -9.06 -13.27 2.26
CA ILE A 78 -10.25 -13.55 1.44
C ILE A 78 -11.03 -14.76 1.98
N SER A 79 -10.36 -15.79 2.50
CA SER A 79 -11.06 -16.94 3.11
C SER A 79 -11.84 -16.55 4.38
N LEU A 80 -11.38 -15.52 5.11
CA LEU A 80 -12.07 -14.95 6.26
C LEU A 80 -13.17 -13.94 5.88
N ASN A 81 -13.04 -13.25 4.75
CA ASN A 81 -14.00 -12.28 4.26
C ASN A 81 -14.00 -12.22 2.72
N PRO A 82 -14.92 -12.91 2.05
CA PRO A 82 -14.96 -12.97 0.58
C PRO A 82 -15.37 -11.65 -0.07
N TRP A 83 -15.84 -10.67 0.71
CA TRP A 83 -16.22 -9.34 0.23
C TRP A 83 -15.11 -8.30 0.41
N LEU A 84 -13.89 -8.71 0.75
CA LEU A 84 -12.74 -7.82 0.70
C LEU A 84 -12.50 -7.36 -0.73
N LYS A 85 -12.82 -6.08 -0.99
CA LYS A 85 -12.63 -5.47 -2.30
C LYS A 85 -11.18 -5.14 -2.60
N MET A 86 -10.36 -4.99 -1.57
CA MET A 86 -9.07 -4.32 -1.67
C MET A 86 -8.18 -4.67 -0.48
N VAL A 87 -6.95 -5.07 -0.75
CA VAL A 87 -5.94 -5.36 0.27
C VAL A 87 -4.68 -4.54 0.01
N PRO A 88 -4.33 -3.58 0.90
CA PRO A 88 -3.11 -2.79 0.75
C PRO A 88 -1.87 -3.61 1.06
N CYS A 89 -0.77 -3.36 0.34
CA CYS A 89 0.54 -3.92 0.64
C CYS A 89 1.68 -3.04 0.18
N ILE A 90 2.88 -3.39 0.65
CA ILE A 90 4.15 -2.84 0.18
C ILE A 90 4.97 -3.99 -0.39
N LEU A 91 5.31 -3.89 -1.66
CA LEU A 91 6.17 -4.84 -2.36
C LEU A 91 7.57 -4.23 -2.52
N SER A 92 8.59 -5.06 -2.35
CA SER A 92 10.01 -4.68 -2.42
C SER A 92 10.77 -5.59 -3.36
N HIS A 93 11.89 -5.12 -3.89
CA HIS A 93 12.73 -5.90 -4.83
C HIS A 93 11.91 -6.38 -6.03
N CYS A 94 11.26 -5.42 -6.68
CA CYS A 94 10.40 -5.69 -7.82
C CYS A 94 10.79 -4.82 -9.01
N SER A 95 10.63 -5.36 -10.20
CA SER A 95 10.80 -4.68 -11.48
C SER A 95 9.48 -4.65 -12.23
N ILE A 96 9.32 -3.71 -13.15
CA ILE A 96 8.15 -3.63 -14.03
C ILE A 96 8.53 -4.19 -15.39
N ILE A 97 7.77 -5.17 -15.85
CA ILE A 97 7.99 -5.82 -17.15
C ILE A 97 6.72 -5.86 -17.97
N GLU A 98 6.86 -5.88 -19.29
CA GLU A 98 5.77 -6.14 -20.23
C GLU A 98 5.89 -7.58 -20.75
N LEU A 99 4.80 -8.34 -20.67
CA LEU A 99 4.67 -9.66 -21.28
C LEU A 99 3.34 -9.73 -22.03
N ASN A 100 3.38 -10.02 -23.33
CA ASN A 100 2.19 -10.16 -24.19
C ASN A 100 1.22 -8.96 -24.08
N HIS A 101 1.76 -7.72 -24.11
CA HIS A 101 0.98 -6.47 -23.99
C HIS A 101 0.28 -6.26 -22.64
N VAL A 102 0.71 -6.98 -21.61
CA VAL A 102 0.25 -6.79 -20.23
C VAL A 102 1.45 -6.46 -19.35
N TRP A 103 1.27 -5.47 -18.48
CA TRP A 103 2.29 -5.04 -17.54
C TRP A 103 2.21 -5.84 -16.24
N TYR A 104 3.37 -6.20 -15.71
CA TYR A 104 3.51 -6.96 -14.48
C TYR A 104 4.54 -6.31 -13.57
N LEU A 105 4.32 -6.48 -12.28
CA LEU A 105 5.36 -6.40 -11.29
C LEU A 105 6.00 -7.79 -11.18
N MET A 106 7.32 -7.88 -11.26
CA MET A 106 8.08 -9.12 -11.11
C MET A 106 9.06 -8.98 -9.95
N ASP A 107 8.99 -9.88 -8.97
CA ASP A 107 9.97 -9.92 -7.87
C ASP A 107 11.22 -10.74 -8.22
N ASP A 108 12.21 -10.77 -7.32
CA ASP A 108 13.46 -11.51 -7.51
C ASP A 108 13.27 -13.03 -7.70
N ASN A 109 12.15 -13.60 -7.23
CA ASN A 109 11.81 -15.01 -7.43
C ASN A 109 11.15 -15.27 -8.80
N LYS A 110 10.97 -14.23 -9.60
CA LYS A 110 10.23 -14.23 -10.88
C LYS A 110 8.74 -14.51 -10.70
N ASP A 111 8.19 -14.32 -9.50
CA ASP A 111 6.75 -14.29 -9.32
C ASP A 111 6.19 -13.04 -10.01
N LEU A 112 5.01 -13.17 -10.62
CA LEU A 112 4.38 -12.11 -11.40
C LEU A 112 3.08 -11.66 -10.76
N LEU A 113 2.89 -10.34 -10.69
CA LEU A 113 1.65 -9.71 -10.25
C LEU A 113 1.16 -8.76 -11.35
N PRO A 114 -0.01 -9.01 -11.98
CA PRO A 114 -0.53 -8.13 -13.03
C PRO A 114 -0.69 -6.71 -12.52
N LEU A 115 -0.24 -5.72 -13.27
CA LEU A 115 -0.38 -4.31 -12.92
C LEU A 115 -1.65 -3.73 -13.53
N LYS A 116 -2.36 -2.95 -12.72
CA LYS A 116 -3.39 -2.04 -13.21
C LYS A 116 -2.71 -0.76 -13.68
N THR A 117 -2.54 -0.62 -14.98
CA THR A 117 -1.88 0.54 -15.59
C THR A 117 -2.90 1.54 -16.15
N HIS A 118 -2.71 2.82 -15.88
CA HIS A 118 -3.50 3.90 -16.46
C HIS A 118 -2.61 5.05 -16.97
N GLY A 119 -2.68 5.33 -18.28
CA GLY A 119 -2.13 6.55 -18.88
C GLY A 119 -0.63 6.76 -18.68
N ASP A 120 -0.24 8.04 -18.50
CA ASP A 120 1.16 8.48 -18.49
C ASP A 120 1.97 8.05 -17.26
N SER A 121 1.30 7.55 -16.21
CA SER A 121 1.91 7.12 -14.94
C SER A 121 2.90 5.96 -15.11
N LEU A 122 2.72 5.13 -16.14
CA LEU A 122 3.56 3.98 -16.45
C LEU A 122 5.02 4.37 -16.69
N TRP A 123 5.27 5.48 -17.38
CA TRP A 123 6.63 5.93 -17.67
C TRP A 123 7.36 6.36 -16.41
N SER A 124 6.66 7.04 -15.49
CA SER A 124 7.20 7.39 -14.18
C SER A 124 7.50 6.13 -13.35
N LEU A 125 6.58 5.17 -13.36
CA LEU A 125 6.76 3.89 -12.67
C LEU A 125 7.98 3.12 -13.20
N LEU A 126 8.18 3.07 -14.52
CA LEU A 126 9.35 2.44 -15.14
C LEU A 126 10.65 3.11 -14.68
N ALA A 127 10.69 4.44 -14.64
CA ALA A 127 11.86 5.17 -14.14
C ALA A 127 12.17 4.81 -12.68
N TRP A 128 11.16 4.75 -11.81
CA TRP A 128 11.34 4.36 -10.40
C TRP A 128 11.71 2.90 -10.20
N SER A 129 11.25 2.00 -11.09
CA SER A 129 11.59 0.58 -11.03
C SER A 129 13.05 0.27 -11.32
N SER A 130 13.80 1.24 -11.87
CA SER A 130 15.25 1.11 -12.09
C SER A 130 16.05 1.16 -10.78
N ASN A 131 15.49 1.69 -9.69
CA ASN A 131 16.14 1.70 -8.40
C ASN A 131 15.81 0.40 -7.63
N PRO A 132 16.81 -0.44 -7.28
CA PRO A 132 16.58 -1.74 -6.65
C PRO A 132 15.97 -1.65 -5.25
N ASN A 133 16.05 -0.48 -4.60
CA ASN A 133 15.48 -0.23 -3.27
C ASN A 133 14.09 0.41 -3.33
N THR A 134 13.52 0.59 -4.51
CA THR A 134 12.16 1.12 -4.66
C THR A 134 11.16 0.19 -3.99
N LEU A 135 10.33 0.78 -3.14
CA LEU A 135 9.17 0.15 -2.55
C LEU A 135 7.93 0.59 -3.33
N PHE A 136 7.13 -0.38 -3.73
CA PHE A 136 5.85 -0.16 -4.42
C PHE A 136 4.72 -0.28 -3.40
N LEU A 137 4.08 0.85 -3.11
CA LEU A 137 2.96 0.92 -2.19
C LEU A 137 1.68 0.93 -3.02
N GLY A 138 0.78 -0.01 -2.72
CA GLY A 138 -0.41 -0.14 -3.52
C GLY A 138 -1.47 -1.01 -2.89
N GLU A 139 -2.45 -1.32 -3.72
CA GLU A 139 -3.60 -2.14 -3.36
C GLU A 139 -3.78 -3.25 -4.39
N PHE A 140 -4.13 -4.43 -3.91
CA PHE A 140 -4.52 -5.54 -4.78
C PHE A 140 -6.04 -5.68 -4.80
N ASN A 141 -6.60 -5.63 -6.01
CA ASN A 141 -8.01 -5.84 -6.26
C ASN A 141 -8.22 -6.46 -7.65
N ASN A 142 -9.25 -7.29 -7.80
CA ASN A 142 -9.61 -7.91 -9.08
C ASN A 142 -8.43 -8.55 -9.83
N ASN A 143 -7.56 -9.28 -9.11
CA ASN A 143 -6.36 -9.93 -9.64
C ASN A 143 -5.33 -8.97 -10.27
N GLN A 144 -5.39 -7.69 -9.94
CA GLN A 144 -4.45 -6.68 -10.40
C GLN A 144 -3.93 -5.86 -9.22
N PHE A 145 -2.67 -5.46 -9.31
CA PHE A 145 -2.03 -4.58 -8.37
C PHE A 145 -2.04 -3.15 -8.90
N HIS A 146 -2.60 -2.25 -8.13
CA HIS A 146 -2.65 -0.84 -8.42
C HIS A 146 -1.65 -0.10 -7.53
N ILE A 147 -0.61 0.45 -8.16
CA ILE A 147 0.42 1.21 -7.46
C ILE A 147 -0.13 2.61 -7.18
N LEU A 148 -0.15 3.00 -5.91
CA LEU A 148 -0.64 4.31 -5.46
C LEU A 148 0.53 5.29 -5.25
N SER A 149 1.63 4.77 -4.75
CA SER A 149 2.84 5.55 -4.46
C SER A 149 4.09 4.67 -4.58
N VAL A 150 5.22 5.32 -4.82
CA VAL A 150 6.55 4.71 -4.71
C VAL A 150 7.34 5.39 -3.61
N TYR A 151 8.22 4.62 -2.96
CA TYR A 151 9.17 5.15 -1.98
C TYR A 151 10.58 4.69 -2.33
N SER A 152 11.49 5.63 -2.52
CA SER A 152 12.91 5.37 -2.76
C SER A 152 13.73 6.53 -2.23
N ASP A 153 14.92 6.28 -1.66
CA ASP A 153 15.87 7.30 -1.21
C ASP A 153 15.24 8.40 -0.33
N ASN A 154 14.38 7.98 0.62
CA ASN A 154 13.62 8.86 1.52
C ASN A 154 12.63 9.82 0.83
N LEU A 155 12.35 9.58 -0.46
CA LEU A 155 11.39 10.32 -1.25
C LEU A 155 10.15 9.44 -1.49
N MET A 156 8.99 9.96 -1.10
CA MET A 156 7.70 9.35 -1.40
C MET A 156 7.04 10.12 -2.54
N ILE A 157 6.66 9.42 -3.62
CA ILE A 157 6.03 10.02 -4.79
C ILE A 157 4.69 9.36 -5.04
N LYS A 158 3.70 10.19 -5.35
CA LYS A 158 2.37 9.76 -5.76
C LYS A 158 2.39 9.49 -7.26
N ILE A 159 1.80 8.38 -7.66
CA ILE A 159 1.66 7.96 -9.05
C ILE A 159 0.34 8.45 -9.63
#